data_AF-A0A1F9ZKJ8-F1
#
_entry.id   AF-A0A1F9ZKJ8-F1
#
_cell.length_a   1.000
_cell.length_b   1.000
_cell.length_c   1.000
_cell.angle_alpha   90.00
_cell.angle_beta   90.00
_cell.angle_gamma   90.00
#
_symmetry.space_group_name_H-M   'P 1'
#
loop_
_entity.id
_entity.type
_entity.pdbx_description
1 polymer ?
#
loop_
_entity_poly.entity_id
_entity_poly.type
_entity_poly.pdbx_seq_one_letter_code
_entity_poly.pdbx_strand_id
1 'polypeptide(L)'
;MDFISVKDFLRGIASELDHRVLVPVKDPAVRVSKKRVEYISKDKEYRFPREDCALLDLEVASAEGLAEFVLKRVLEKVRFPKNVKRIEVGVDEGEGQGAWIGKDL
;
A
#
# COMPACT_ATOMS: atom_id res chain seq x y z
N MET A 1 -4.96 -20.49 13.22
CA MET A 1 -4.14 -19.33 12.80
C MET A 1 -4.18 -18.34 13.94
N ASP A 2 -3.06 -17.72 14.28
CA ASP A 2 -3.05 -16.70 15.33
C ASP A 2 -3.44 -15.33 14.74
N PHE A 3 -4.52 -14.76 15.26
CA PHE A 3 -5.01 -13.44 14.84
C PHE A 3 -4.08 -12.31 15.28
N ILE A 4 -3.30 -12.51 16.35
CA ILE A 4 -2.35 -11.51 16.85
C ILE A 4 -1.26 -11.30 15.80
N SER A 5 -0.70 -12.40 15.28
CA SER A 5 0.30 -12.37 14.20
C SER A 5 -0.15 -11.60 12.95
N VAL A 6 -1.41 -11.76 12.51
CA VAL A 6 -1.95 -11.01 11.35
C VAL A 6 -2.14 -9.54 11.68
N LYS A 7 -2.67 -9.24 12.87
CA LYS A 7 -2.91 -7.87 13.33
C LYS A 7 -1.61 -7.08 13.45
N ASP A 8 -0.58 -7.69 14.02
CA ASP A 8 0.73 -7.06 14.18
C ASP A 8 1.38 -6.81 12.82
N PHE A 9 1.21 -7.75 11.88
CA PHE A 9 1.69 -7.57 10.52
C PHE A 9 0.98 -6.40 9.79
N LEU A 10 -0.35 -6.36 9.83
CA LEU A 10 -1.13 -5.28 9.25
C LEU A 10 -0.82 -3.93 9.89
N ARG A 11 -0.62 -3.90 11.22
CA ARG A 11 -0.18 -2.69 11.92
C ARG A 11 1.18 -2.23 11.43
N GLY A 12 2.12 -3.15 11.22
CA GLY A 12 3.43 -2.84 10.65
C GLY A 12 3.32 -2.17 9.28
N ILE A 13 2.45 -2.69 8.40
CA ILE A 13 2.19 -2.04 7.11
C ILE A 13 1.61 -0.65 7.32
N ALA A 14 0.57 -0.50 8.14
CA ALA A 14 -0.04 0.81 8.40
C ALA A 14 0.98 1.82 8.93
N SER A 15 1.84 1.43 9.87
CA SER A 15 2.90 2.28 10.41
C SER A 15 3.97 2.67 9.39
N GLU A 16 4.24 1.86 8.36
CA GLU A 16 5.14 2.24 7.26
C GLU A 16 4.53 3.33 6.34
N LEU A 17 3.20 3.41 6.29
CA LEU A 17 2.44 4.33 5.43
C LEU A 17 2.01 5.61 6.18
N ASP A 18 1.88 5.50 7.50
CA ASP A 18 1.37 6.56 8.37
C ASP A 18 2.23 7.84 8.29
N HIS A 19 1.55 9.00 8.30
CA HIS A 19 2.16 10.34 8.20
C HIS A 19 3.11 10.54 7.01
N ARG A 20 2.89 9.85 5.87
CA ARG A 20 3.71 9.98 4.67
C ARG A 20 2.86 10.25 3.43
N VAL A 21 3.47 10.88 2.45
CA VAL A 21 2.93 10.95 1.09
C VAL A 21 3.10 9.58 0.44
N LEU A 22 1.99 8.98 0.01
CA LEU A 22 2.00 7.70 -0.70
C LEU A 22 2.33 7.95 -2.17
N VAL A 23 3.45 7.38 -2.63
CA VAL A 23 3.99 7.64 -3.96
C VAL A 23 4.01 6.34 -4.77
N PRO A 24 3.17 6.22 -5.82
CA PRO A 24 3.20 5.07 -6.72
C PRO A 24 4.40 5.17 -7.67
N VAL A 25 5.46 4.39 -7.43
CA VAL A 25 6.74 4.55 -8.16
C VAL A 25 6.72 4.05 -9.60
N LYS A 26 5.66 3.32 -10.01
CA LYS A 26 5.49 2.90 -11.41
C LYS A 26 4.80 3.99 -12.25
N ASP A 27 4.26 5.03 -11.62
CA ASP A 27 3.71 6.17 -12.34
C ASP A 27 4.83 6.90 -13.10
N PRO A 28 4.77 7.01 -14.45
CA PRO A 28 5.80 7.70 -15.24
C PRO A 28 5.93 9.20 -14.91
N ALA A 29 4.92 9.80 -14.26
CA ALA A 29 4.96 11.16 -13.76
C ALA A 29 5.78 11.33 -12.47
N VAL A 30 6.16 10.23 -11.81
CA VAL A 30 6.97 10.23 -10.59
C VAL A 30 8.45 10.13 -10.93
N ARG A 31 9.26 11.02 -10.34
CA ARG A 31 10.73 10.94 -10.37
C ARG A 31 11.27 10.87 -8.95
N VAL A 32 12.02 9.81 -8.67
CA VAL A 32 12.62 9.59 -7.36
C VAL A 32 14.12 9.81 -7.42
N SER A 33 14.64 10.63 -6.53
CA SER A 33 16.08 10.81 -6.31
C SER A 33 16.46 10.42 -4.87
N LYS A 34 17.76 10.47 -4.55
CA LYS A 34 18.24 10.18 -3.18
C LYS A 34 17.67 11.13 -2.11
N LYS A 35 17.38 12.38 -2.46
CA LYS A 35 16.98 13.42 -1.50
C LYS A 35 15.52 13.84 -1.59
N ARG A 36 14.88 13.65 -2.74
CA ARG A 36 13.54 14.17 -3.02
C ARG A 36 12.74 13.28 -3.97
N VAL A 37 11.42 13.37 -3.86
CA VAL A 37 10.44 12.85 -4.81
C VAL A 37 9.80 14.04 -5.53
N GLU A 38 9.72 13.94 -6.85
CA GLU A 38 9.06 14.91 -7.71
C GLU A 38 7.87 14.24 -8.41
N TYR A 39 6.72 14.91 -8.44
CA TYR A 39 5.53 14.46 -9.16
C TYR A 39 5.02 15.56 -10.08
N ILE A 40 4.88 15.26 -11.37
CA ILE A 40 4.47 16.22 -12.38
C ILE A 40 3.12 15.81 -12.95
N SER A 41 2.09 16.58 -12.65
CA SER A 41 0.74 16.36 -13.19
C SER A 41 0.26 17.60 -13.94
N LYS A 42 0.24 17.51 -15.26
CA LYS A 42 -0.10 18.63 -16.16
C LYS A 42 0.81 19.83 -15.85
N ASP A 43 0.24 20.97 -15.49
CA ASP A 43 0.95 22.21 -15.17
C ASP A 43 1.38 22.32 -13.69
N LYS A 44 1.15 21.27 -12.90
CA LYS A 44 1.49 21.25 -11.46
C LYS A 44 2.71 20.38 -11.21
N GLU A 45 3.64 20.94 -10.44
CA GLU A 45 4.82 20.23 -9.96
C GLU A 45 4.78 20.18 -8.43
N TYR A 46 4.93 18.97 -7.88
CA TYR A 46 5.01 18.73 -6.44
C TYR A 46 6.40 18.18 -6.12
N ARG A 47 7.00 18.66 -5.03
CA ARG A 47 8.31 18.21 -4.55
C ARG A 47 8.27 17.95 -3.07
N PHE A 48 8.66 16.75 -2.66
CA PHE A 48 8.68 16.33 -1.27
C PHE A 48 10.07 15.83 -0.88
N PRO A 49 10.52 16.05 0.37
CA PRO A 49 11.68 15.34 0.93
C PRO A 49 11.47 13.83 0.81
N ARG A 50 12.54 13.09 0.48
CA ARG A 50 12.44 11.63 0.30
C ARG A 50 11.99 10.91 1.58
N GLU A 51 12.31 11.46 2.74
CA GLU A 51 11.97 10.93 4.06
C GLU A 51 10.47 10.99 4.38
N ASP A 52 9.76 11.97 3.82
CA ASP A 52 8.31 12.17 4.01
C ASP A 52 7.46 11.32 3.04
N CYS A 53 8.10 10.50 2.20
CA CYS A 53 7.41 9.69 1.19
C CYS A 53 7.51 8.19 1.48
N ALA A 54 6.36 7.51 1.39
CA ALA A 54 6.28 6.06 1.26
C ALA A 54 6.26 5.69 -0.23
N LEU A 55 7.33 5.04 -0.69
CA LEU A 55 7.43 4.58 -2.08
C LEU A 55 6.76 3.21 -2.22
N LEU A 56 5.69 3.14 -3.00
CA LEU A 56 4.88 1.94 -3.18
C LEU A 56 5.07 1.40 -4.59
N ASP A 57 5.21 0.08 -4.71
CA ASP A 57 5.37 -0.65 -5.98
C ASP A 57 4.06 -0.72 -6.78
N LEU A 58 3.44 0.44 -7.03
CA LEU A 58 2.11 0.63 -7.60
C LEU A 58 2.16 1.60 -8.79
N GLU A 59 1.21 1.45 -9.70
CA GLU A 59 0.97 2.41 -10.80
C GLU A 59 0.15 3.61 -10.33
N VAL A 60 -0.82 3.39 -9.44
CA VAL A 60 -1.66 4.43 -8.84
C VAL A 60 -1.88 4.10 -7.37
N ALA A 61 -1.89 5.12 -6.50
CA ALA A 61 -2.14 4.98 -5.07
C ALA A 61 -3.63 5.18 -4.71
N SER A 62 -4.52 4.45 -5.39
CA SER A 62 -5.96 4.39 -5.05
C SER A 62 -6.24 3.33 -3.99
N ALA A 63 -7.45 3.33 -3.40
CA ALA A 63 -7.93 2.29 -2.49
C ALA A 63 -7.70 0.88 -3.04
N GLU A 64 -8.01 0.64 -4.32
CA GLU A 64 -7.82 -0.65 -4.99
C GLU A 64 -6.33 -1.02 -5.06
N GLY A 65 -5.48 -0.08 -5.48
CA GLY A 65 -4.04 -0.30 -5.57
C GLY A 65 -3.41 -0.57 -4.20
N LEU A 66 -3.87 0.14 -3.16
CA LEU A 66 -3.45 -0.08 -1.79
C LEU A 66 -3.93 -1.44 -1.25
N ALA A 67 -5.17 -1.83 -1.54
CA ALA A 67 -5.70 -3.14 -1.15
C ALA A 67 -4.88 -4.28 -1.78
N GLU A 68 -4.51 -4.14 -3.06
CA GLU A 68 -3.62 -5.09 -3.75
C GLU A 68 -2.21 -5.11 -3.14
N PHE A 69 -1.63 -3.95 -2.86
CA PHE A 69 -0.33 -3.82 -2.19
C PHE A 69 -0.30 -4.53 -0.84
N VAL A 70 -1.33 -4.31 -0.02
CA VAL A 70 -1.46 -4.94 1.29
C VAL A 70 -1.66 -6.45 1.15
N LEU A 71 -2.55 -6.90 0.26
CA LEU A 71 -2.77 -8.34 0.02
C LEU A 71 -1.49 -9.05 -0.41
N LYS A 72 -0.73 -8.48 -1.35
CA LYS A 72 0.55 -9.03 -1.80
C LYS A 72 1.51 -9.21 -0.63
N ARG A 73 1.68 -8.18 0.22
CA ARG A 73 2.57 -8.23 1.39
C ARG A 73 2.10 -9.22 2.45
N VAL A 74 0.79 -9.34 2.66
CA VAL A 74 0.20 -10.35 3.56
C VAL A 74 0.54 -11.75 3.06
N LEU A 75 0.36 -12.03 1.77
CA LEU A 75 0.66 -13.33 1.17
C LEU A 75 2.16 -13.69 1.23
N GLU A 76 3.04 -12.70 1.12
CA GLU A 76 4.49 -12.89 1.18
C GLU A 76 4.99 -13.23 2.60
N LYS A 77 4.42 -12.60 3.63
CA LYS A 77 4.95 -12.66 5.00
C LYS A 77 4.13 -13.52 5.95
N VAL A 78 2.82 -13.67 5.73
CA VAL A 78 1.94 -14.45 6.61
C VAL A 78 1.83 -15.88 6.10
N ARG A 79 2.12 -16.85 6.98
CA ARG A 79 1.93 -18.28 6.69
C ARG A 79 0.51 -18.70 7.10
N PHE A 80 -0.31 -19.02 6.12
CA PHE A 80 -1.67 -19.50 6.34
C PHE A 80 -1.71 -21.03 6.49
N PRO A 81 -2.50 -21.58 7.43
CA PRO A 81 -2.70 -23.01 7.52
C PRO A 81 -3.56 -23.53 6.36
N LYS A 82 -3.41 -24.81 6.01
CA LYS A 82 -4.05 -25.46 4.82
C LYS A 82 -5.58 -25.41 4.79
N ASN A 83 -6.22 -25.13 5.93
CA ASN A 83 -7.66 -25.01 6.05
C ASN A 83 -8.17 -23.58 5.75
N VAL A 84 -7.30 -22.59 5.59
CA VAL A 84 -7.68 -21.28 5.03
C VAL A 84 -7.78 -21.42 3.52
N LYS A 85 -8.93 -21.05 2.96
CA LYS A 85 -9.21 -21.19 1.52
C LYS A 85 -9.15 -19.88 0.76
N ARG A 86 -9.34 -18.76 1.45
CA ARG A 86 -9.40 -17.44 0.85
C ARG A 86 -8.93 -16.39 1.84
N ILE A 87 -8.29 -15.35 1.32
CA ILE A 87 -7.95 -14.13 2.03
C ILE A 87 -8.61 -12.98 1.30
N GLU A 88 -9.16 -12.04 2.06
CA GLU A 88 -9.66 -10.77 1.55
C GLU A 88 -9.04 -9.64 2.34
N VAL A 89 -8.68 -8.57 1.63
CA VAL A 89 -8.13 -7.34 2.20
C VAL A 89 -8.97 -6.17 1.69
N GLY A 90 -9.39 -5.33 2.63
CA GLY A 90 -10.07 -4.07 2.36
C GLY A 90 -9.20 -2.89 2.75
N VAL A 91 -9.26 -1.82 1.96
CA VAL A 91 -8.69 -0.50 2.29
C VAL A 91 -9.79 0.53 2.12
N ASP A 92 -10.08 1.27 3.20
CA ASP A 92 -11.03 2.38 3.20
C ASP A 92 -10.26 3.71 3.12
N GLU A 93 -10.59 4.55 2.13
CA GLU A 93 -10.08 5.93 2.03
C GLU A 93 -10.89 6.89 2.91
N GLY A 94 -12.16 6.56 3.17
CA GLY A 94 -13.08 7.30 4.02
C GLY A 94 -14.31 6.46 4.35
N GLU A 95 -15.18 6.99 5.21
CA GLU A 95 -16.39 6.26 5.62
C GLU A 95 -17.27 5.91 4.40
N GLY A 96 -17.52 4.62 4.21
CA GLY A 96 -18.29 4.09 3.08
C GLY A 96 -17.57 4.09 1.72
N GLN A 97 -16.28 4.45 1.68
CA GLN A 97 -15.46 4.50 0.46
C GLN A 97 -14.24 3.59 0.63
N GLY A 98 -14.43 2.32 0.29
CA GLY A 98 -13.38 1.31 0.38
C GLY A 98 -13.36 0.36 -0.80
N ALA A 99 -12.19 -0.21 -1.03
CA ALA A 99 -11.95 -1.22 -2.05
C ALA A 99 -11.52 -2.53 -1.38
N TRP A 100 -12.02 -3.64 -1.93
CA TRP A 100 -11.74 -4.98 -1.43
C TRP A 100 -11.17 -5.85 -2.53
N ILE A 101 -10.15 -6.64 -2.20
CA ILE A 101 -9.55 -7.62 -3.09
C ILE A 101 -9.41 -8.96 -2.37
N GLY A 102 -9.69 -10.04 -3.09
CA GLY A 102 -9.64 -11.40 -2.56
C GLY A 102 -8.74 -12.31 -3.39
N LYS A 103 -8.14 -13.30 -2.73
CA LYS A 103 -7.39 -14.37 -3.37
C LYS A 103 -7.64 -15.70 -2.70
N ASP A 104 -7.91 -16.71 -3.51
CA ASP A 104 -7.96 -18.11 -3.07
C ASP A 104 -6.55 -18.67 -2.86
N LEU A 105 -6.38 -19.50 -1.82
CA LEU A 105 -5.10 -20.05 -1.35
C LEU A 105 -4.85 -21.49 -1.77
#